data_AF-A0A1B7MIC8-F1
#
_entry.id   AF-A0A1B7MIC8-F1
#
_cell.length_a   1.000
_cell.length_b   1.000
_cell.length_c   1.000
_cell.angle_alpha   90.00
_cell.angle_beta   90.00
_cell.angle_gamma   90.00
#
_symmetry.space_group_name_H-M   'P 1'
#
loop_
_entity.id
_entity.type
_entity.pdbx_description
1 polymer ?
#
loop_
_entity_poly.entity_id
_entity_poly.type
_entity_poly.pdbx_seq_one_letter_code
_entity_poly.pdbx_strand_id
1 'polypeptide(L)'
;MCIFKQDDFPHLTGDLSDVYRCTMVSKSCGKIEVAVKSLRIIALSEARIKALRKMIYHEVRAWATLHHKNILRIFGTTSGFGPLPAFVTPWMEGGSLTNYLSHEFFKLSNRDRFILLEQIATAIQYLHGKHIVHGNLTAHNVLIDQRGDAYVTDFGLSAILAECDNLPFDAHHPGSVRWAAPELINLLTDEEAGKPTTYSDVYSFGSVALEVLSGEPPYYWLEDPLRVMSARYNGVQPIASNSSIDKQHVPFLEECWSRPLERPTVDRILSYVRSALPP
;
A
#
# COMPACT_ATOMS: atom_id res chain seq x y z
N MET A 1 3.31 -20.52 -19.41
CA MET A 1 3.39 -19.04 -19.41
C MET A 1 4.87 -18.70 -19.45
N CYS A 2 5.28 -17.81 -20.35
CA CYS A 2 6.67 -17.39 -20.48
C CYS A 2 6.75 -15.89 -20.17
N ILE A 3 7.73 -15.49 -19.36
CA ILE A 3 7.97 -14.09 -19.00
C ILE A 3 9.32 -13.69 -19.54
N PHE A 4 9.37 -12.55 -20.22
CA PHE A 4 10.59 -11.97 -20.79
C PHE A 4 10.78 -10.59 -20.20
N LYS A 5 11.95 -10.32 -19.61
CA LYS A 5 12.33 -8.98 -19.17
C LYS A 5 12.39 -8.05 -20.38
N GLN A 6 11.90 -6.82 -20.23
CA GLN A 6 12.11 -5.79 -21.25
C GLN A 6 13.50 -5.15 -21.12
N ASP A 7 13.99 -5.03 -19.89
CA ASP A 7 15.33 -4.51 -19.57
C ASP A 7 16.01 -5.38 -18.51
N ASP A 8 17.34 -5.34 -18.48
CA ASP A 8 18.14 -6.07 -17.50
C ASP A 8 18.03 -5.46 -16.09
N PHE A 9 17.69 -4.18 -16.01
CA PHE A 9 17.56 -3.41 -14.77
C PHE A 9 16.10 -3.23 -14.34
N PRO A 10 15.82 -3.15 -13.03
CA PRO A 10 14.48 -2.85 -12.56
C PRO A 10 14.06 -1.44 -12.98
N HIS A 11 12.78 -1.29 -13.31
CA HIS A 11 12.19 0.00 -13.65
C HIS A 11 11.91 0.84 -12.41
N LEU A 12 11.56 0.18 -11.30
CA LEU A 12 11.33 0.81 -10.01
C LEU A 12 12.06 0.03 -8.93
N THR A 13 12.76 0.76 -8.07
CA THR A 13 13.49 0.21 -6.93
C THR A 13 12.87 0.81 -5.68
N GLY A 14 12.04 0.03 -4.98
CA GLY A 14 11.47 0.41 -3.70
C GLY A 14 12.41 0.05 -2.54
N ASP A 15 11.92 0.20 -1.30
CA ASP A 15 12.71 -0.06 -0.08
C ASP A 15 13.13 -1.54 0.04
N LEU A 16 12.23 -2.47 -0.28
CA LEU A 16 12.45 -3.92 -0.10
C LEU A 16 12.20 -4.74 -1.36
N SER A 17 11.92 -4.10 -2.48
CA SER A 17 11.60 -4.80 -3.71
C SER A 17 12.04 -4.07 -4.95
N ASP A 18 12.39 -4.85 -5.96
CA ASP A 18 12.65 -4.36 -7.30
C ASP A 18 11.48 -4.76 -8.21
N VAL A 19 11.00 -3.84 -9.05
CA VAL A 19 9.92 -4.07 -10.00
C VAL A 19 10.45 -3.99 -11.43
N TYR A 20 10.24 -5.05 -12.19
CA TYR A 20 10.66 -5.16 -13.58
C TYR A 20 9.44 -5.09 -14.50
N ARG A 21 9.49 -4.24 -15.52
CA ARG A 21 8.54 -4.32 -16.64
C ARG A 21 8.91 -5.52 -17.51
N CYS A 22 7.93 -6.40 -17.72
CA CYS A 22 8.14 -7.64 -18.45
C CYS A 22 7.00 -7.86 -19.45
N THR A 23 7.28 -8.69 -20.44
CA THR A 23 6.27 -9.26 -21.33
C THR A 23 5.90 -10.65 -20.86
N MET A 24 4.61 -10.91 -20.67
CA MET A 24 4.07 -12.25 -20.47
C MET A 24 3.40 -12.77 -21.73
N VAL A 25 3.77 -13.97 -22.16
CA VAL A 25 3.12 -14.70 -23.26
C VAL A 25 2.35 -15.89 -22.71
N SER A 26 1.04 -15.90 -22.96
CA SER A 26 0.13 -16.99 -22.60
C SER A 26 -0.73 -17.40 -23.79
N LYS A 27 -1.05 -18.71 -23.87
CA LYS A 27 -1.96 -19.24 -24.90
C LYS A 27 -3.36 -18.62 -24.83
N SER A 28 -3.79 -18.18 -23.65
CA SER A 28 -5.14 -17.66 -23.41
C SER A 28 -5.31 -16.16 -23.66
N CYS A 29 -4.27 -15.35 -23.50
CA CYS A 29 -4.35 -13.89 -23.58
C CYS A 29 -3.31 -13.27 -24.52
N GLY A 30 -2.54 -14.07 -25.25
CA GLY A 30 -1.51 -13.56 -26.14
C GLY A 30 -0.35 -12.94 -25.36
N LYS A 31 0.15 -11.80 -25.87
CA LYS A 31 1.25 -11.03 -25.30
C LYS A 31 0.66 -9.88 -24.47
N ILE A 32 0.96 -9.83 -23.18
CA ILE A 32 0.54 -8.72 -22.30
C ILE A 32 1.71 -8.22 -21.46
N GLU A 33 1.68 -6.94 -21.11
CA GLU A 33 2.67 -6.35 -20.22
C GLU A 33 2.35 -6.65 -18.76
N VAL A 34 3.38 -6.98 -17.99
CA VAL A 34 3.28 -7.36 -16.58
C VAL A 34 4.37 -6.68 -15.77
N ALA A 35 4.05 -6.41 -14.51
CA ALA A 35 5.04 -6.08 -13.50
C ALA A 35 5.50 -7.37 -12.82
N VAL A 36 6.82 -7.55 -12.70
CA VAL A 36 7.43 -8.61 -11.89
C VAL A 36 8.10 -7.97 -10.68
N LYS A 37 7.50 -8.14 -9.51
CA LYS A 37 8.00 -7.60 -8.24
C LYS A 37 8.80 -8.66 -7.50
N SER A 38 10.09 -8.43 -7.32
CA SER A 38 11.00 -9.31 -6.61
C SER A 38 11.35 -8.74 -5.25
N LEU A 39 11.20 -9.53 -4.18
CA LEU A 39 11.61 -9.12 -2.84
C LEU A 39 13.12 -9.27 -2.70
N ARG A 40 13.78 -8.23 -2.19
CA ARG A 40 15.20 -8.27 -1.85
C ARG A 40 15.35 -8.93 -0.49
N ILE A 41 16.39 -9.74 -0.37
CA ILE A 41 16.76 -10.36 0.91
C ILE A 41 18.23 -10.12 1.19
N ILE A 42 18.55 -9.87 2.45
CA ILE A 42 19.93 -9.71 2.91
C ILE A 42 20.32 -10.96 3.68
N ALA A 43 21.29 -11.72 3.15
CA ALA A 43 22.01 -12.80 3.83
C ALA A 43 21.15 -13.74 4.71
N LEU A 44 20.16 -14.41 4.11
CA LEU A 44 19.29 -15.36 4.81
C LEU A 44 19.81 -16.80 4.70
N SER A 45 19.62 -17.59 5.78
CA SER A 45 19.88 -19.03 5.73
C SER A 45 18.92 -19.74 4.78
N GLU A 46 19.34 -20.88 4.23
CA GLU A 46 18.48 -21.69 3.35
C GLU A 46 17.15 -22.08 4.02
N ALA A 47 17.17 -22.35 5.32
CA ALA A 47 15.99 -22.66 6.10
C ALA A 47 14.97 -21.50 6.10
N ARG A 48 15.45 -20.27 6.24
CA ARG A 48 14.58 -19.07 6.19
C ARG A 48 14.08 -18.78 4.79
N ILE A 49 14.92 -18.93 3.76
CA ILE A 49 14.48 -18.84 2.36
C ILE A 49 13.35 -19.85 2.09
N LYS A 50 13.46 -21.08 2.60
CA LYS A 50 12.41 -22.11 2.47
C LYS A 50 11.12 -21.71 3.20
N ALA A 51 11.23 -21.11 4.38
CA ALA A 51 10.07 -20.60 5.12
C ALA A 51 9.38 -19.44 4.38
N LEU A 52 10.14 -18.44 3.93
CA LEU A 52 9.66 -17.31 3.12
C LEU A 52 8.96 -17.78 1.84
N ARG A 53 9.53 -18.75 1.13
CA ARG A 53 8.90 -19.37 -0.05
C ARG A 53 7.51 -19.92 0.27
N LYS A 54 7.35 -20.64 1.39
CA LYS A 54 6.05 -21.18 1.80
C LYS A 54 5.04 -20.06 2.09
N MET A 55 5.46 -19.00 2.78
CA MET A 55 4.60 -17.85 3.06
C MET A 55 4.19 -17.13 1.78
N ILE A 56 5.12 -16.88 0.85
CA ILE A 56 4.81 -16.27 -0.45
C ILE A 56 3.76 -17.09 -1.20
N TYR A 57 3.90 -18.42 -1.28
CA TYR A 57 2.90 -19.24 -1.97
C TYR A 57 1.54 -19.26 -1.25
N HIS A 58 1.53 -19.15 0.08
CA HIS A 58 0.30 -19.01 0.85
C HIS A 58 -0.41 -17.70 0.51
N GLU A 59 0.30 -16.56 0.60
CA GLU A 59 -0.26 -15.24 0.32
C GLU A 59 -0.70 -15.09 -1.14
N VAL A 60 0.09 -15.57 -2.10
CA VAL A 60 -0.28 -15.56 -3.53
C VAL A 60 -1.54 -16.36 -3.78
N ARG A 61 -1.71 -17.50 -3.10
CA ARG A 61 -2.92 -18.31 -3.23
C ARG A 61 -4.13 -17.57 -2.67
N ALA A 62 -4.01 -16.96 -1.50
CA ALA A 62 -5.06 -16.16 -0.91
C ALA A 62 -5.44 -14.98 -1.84
N TRP A 63 -4.45 -14.22 -2.30
CA TRP A 63 -4.63 -13.11 -3.24
C TRP A 63 -5.31 -13.56 -4.54
N ALA A 64 -4.89 -14.67 -5.13
CA ALA A 64 -5.47 -15.17 -6.38
C ALA A 64 -6.96 -15.52 -6.29
N THR A 65 -7.50 -15.75 -5.09
CA THR A 65 -8.93 -16.01 -4.87
C THR A 65 -9.80 -14.75 -4.76
N LEU A 66 -9.19 -13.57 -4.71
CA LEU A 66 -9.91 -12.31 -4.52
C LEU A 66 -10.41 -11.76 -5.86
N HIS A 67 -11.68 -11.33 -5.86
CA HIS A 67 -12.35 -10.82 -7.04
C HIS A 67 -13.07 -9.52 -6.69
N HIS A 68 -12.39 -8.39 -6.90
CA HIS A 68 -12.93 -7.05 -6.73
C HIS A 68 -12.36 -6.11 -7.79
N LYS A 69 -13.17 -5.16 -8.29
CA LYS A 69 -12.78 -4.27 -9.39
C LYS A 69 -11.60 -3.34 -9.07
N ASN A 70 -11.36 -3.04 -7.79
CA ASN A 70 -10.29 -2.16 -7.30
C ASN A 70 -9.25 -2.91 -6.45
N ILE A 71 -9.19 -4.24 -6.54
CA ILE A 71 -8.07 -5.03 -6.02
C ILE A 71 -7.22 -5.45 -7.21
N LEU A 72 -5.92 -5.17 -7.17
CA LEU A 72 -5.02 -5.56 -8.24
C LEU A 72 -5.02 -7.08 -8.37
N ARG A 73 -5.25 -7.60 -9.57
CA ARG A 73 -5.19 -9.05 -9.79
C ARG A 73 -3.74 -9.52 -9.79
N ILE A 74 -3.49 -10.64 -9.13
CA ILE A 74 -2.23 -11.39 -9.27
C ILE A 74 -2.38 -12.51 -10.32
N PHE A 75 -1.39 -12.65 -11.20
CA PHE A 75 -1.31 -13.75 -12.17
C PHE A 75 -0.62 -14.98 -11.59
N GLY A 76 0.28 -14.78 -10.61
CA GLY A 76 0.96 -15.84 -9.89
C GLY A 76 2.37 -15.41 -9.50
N THR A 77 3.31 -16.36 -9.54
CA THR A 77 4.72 -16.12 -9.28
C THR A 77 5.62 -16.60 -10.41
N THR A 78 6.84 -16.06 -10.46
CA THR A 78 7.91 -16.50 -11.35
C THR A 78 9.24 -16.61 -10.60
N SER A 79 10.17 -17.39 -11.14
CA SER A 79 11.56 -17.47 -10.67
C SER A 79 12.49 -16.68 -11.60
N GLY A 80 13.77 -16.54 -11.24
CA GLY A 80 14.80 -15.90 -12.08
C GLY A 80 14.97 -14.39 -11.86
N PHE A 81 14.30 -13.82 -10.86
CA PHE A 81 14.42 -12.42 -10.45
C PHE A 81 15.05 -12.25 -9.06
N GLY A 82 15.55 -13.34 -8.49
CA GLY A 82 16.09 -13.39 -7.13
C GLY A 82 15.97 -14.79 -6.51
N PRO A 83 16.37 -14.93 -5.24
CA PRO A 83 16.30 -16.19 -4.49
C PRO A 83 14.87 -16.58 -4.07
N LEU A 84 13.95 -15.61 -4.00
CA LEU A 84 12.54 -15.83 -3.71
C LEU A 84 11.68 -15.77 -4.98
N PRO A 85 10.52 -16.44 -5.01
CA PRO A 85 9.53 -16.27 -6.07
C PRO A 85 9.09 -14.80 -6.14
N ALA A 86 9.14 -14.24 -7.35
CA ALA A 86 8.67 -12.89 -7.63
C ALA A 86 7.18 -12.89 -7.99
N PHE A 87 6.46 -11.86 -7.60
CA PHE A 87 5.04 -11.67 -7.86
C PHE A 87 4.83 -11.17 -9.29
N VAL A 88 3.79 -11.66 -9.98
CA VAL A 88 3.46 -11.24 -11.34
C VAL A 88 2.07 -10.63 -11.36
N THR A 89 1.97 -9.35 -11.72
CA THR A 89 0.72 -8.57 -11.80
C THR A 89 0.63 -7.86 -13.15
N PRO A 90 -0.54 -7.33 -13.56
CA PRO A 90 -0.62 -6.40 -14.68
C PRO A 90 0.35 -5.22 -14.50
N TRP A 91 0.94 -4.76 -15.60
CA TRP A 91 1.64 -3.47 -15.58
C TRP A 91 0.61 -2.33 -15.47
N MET A 92 0.86 -1.38 -14.58
CA MET A 92 -0.06 -0.27 -14.27
C MET A 92 0.58 1.04 -14.76
N GLU A 93 0.08 1.59 -15.86
CA GLU A 93 0.71 2.72 -16.56
C GLU A 93 0.73 4.02 -15.74
N GLY A 94 -0.24 4.21 -14.85
CA GLY A 94 -0.27 5.36 -13.92
C GLY A 94 0.72 5.23 -12.76
N GLY A 95 1.40 4.09 -12.62
CA GLY A 95 2.33 3.83 -11.53
C GLY A 95 1.64 3.76 -10.16
N SER A 96 2.37 4.10 -9.10
CA SER A 96 1.80 4.24 -7.75
C SER A 96 0.97 5.52 -7.63
N LEU A 97 0.01 5.55 -6.71
CA LEU A 97 -0.81 6.73 -6.44
C LEU A 97 0.06 7.93 -6.04
N THR A 98 1.12 7.72 -5.26
CA THR A 98 2.09 8.80 -4.95
C THR A 98 2.71 9.38 -6.21
N ASN A 99 3.17 8.54 -7.16
CA ASN A 99 3.70 9.04 -8.43
C ASN A 99 2.62 9.67 -9.30
N TYR A 100 1.41 9.13 -9.30
CA TYR A 100 0.30 9.67 -10.07
C TYR A 100 -0.06 11.08 -9.60
N LEU A 101 -0.20 11.28 -8.28
CA LEU A 101 -0.50 12.57 -7.69
C LEU A 101 0.60 13.60 -7.94
N SER A 102 1.88 13.21 -7.88
CA SER A 102 2.98 14.16 -8.13
C SER A 102 2.97 14.78 -9.53
N HIS A 103 2.32 14.14 -10.51
CA HIS A 103 2.22 14.63 -11.89
C HIS A 103 0.83 15.18 -12.24
N GLU A 104 -0.23 14.57 -11.70
CA GLU A 104 -1.60 14.81 -12.13
C GLU A 104 -2.45 15.57 -11.10
N PHE A 105 -1.99 15.80 -9.86
CA PHE A 105 -2.81 16.36 -8.77
C PHE A 105 -3.56 17.66 -9.13
N PHE A 106 -2.89 18.60 -9.80
CA PHE A 106 -3.49 19.88 -10.20
C PHE A 106 -4.49 19.76 -11.35
N LYS A 107 -4.51 18.63 -12.07
CA LYS A 107 -5.48 18.33 -13.13
C LYS A 107 -6.71 17.59 -12.59
N LEU A 108 -6.58 16.90 -11.45
CA LEU A 108 -7.68 16.19 -10.81
C LEU A 108 -8.66 17.17 -10.17
N SER A 109 -9.93 17.06 -10.57
CA SER A 109 -11.01 17.74 -9.86
C SER A 109 -11.23 17.11 -8.48
N ASN A 110 -11.94 17.82 -7.59
CA ASN A 110 -12.36 17.22 -6.31
C ASN A 110 -13.17 15.93 -6.52
N ARG A 111 -14.00 15.89 -7.57
CA ARG A 111 -14.77 14.68 -7.92
C ARG A 111 -13.84 13.50 -8.22
N ASP A 112 -12.79 13.71 -9.02
CA ASP A 112 -11.84 12.65 -9.37
C ASP A 112 -11.09 12.13 -8.13
N ARG A 113 -10.69 13.04 -7.24
CA ARG A 113 -10.07 12.70 -5.95
C ARG A 113 -10.98 11.81 -5.10
N PHE A 114 -12.27 12.16 -4.98
CA PHE A 114 -13.22 11.35 -4.23
C PHE A 114 -13.56 10.02 -4.92
N ILE A 115 -13.49 9.94 -6.25
CA ILE A 115 -13.60 8.65 -6.98
C ILE A 115 -12.44 7.73 -6.61
N LEU A 116 -11.19 8.23 -6.59
CA LEU A 116 -10.03 7.45 -6.15
C LEU A 116 -10.22 6.94 -4.71
N LEU A 117 -10.70 7.80 -3.80
CA LEU A 117 -10.97 7.41 -2.42
C LEU A 117 -12.07 6.36 -2.30
N GLU A 118 -13.12 6.43 -3.14
CA GLU A 118 -14.18 5.42 -3.13
C GLU A 118 -13.66 4.07 -3.61
N GLN A 119 -12.85 4.07 -4.66
CA GLN A 119 -12.23 2.86 -5.21
C GLN A 119 -11.32 2.18 -4.17
N ILE A 120 -10.52 2.96 -3.46
CA ILE A 120 -9.67 2.44 -2.37
C ILE A 120 -10.54 1.94 -1.21
N ALA A 121 -11.51 2.73 -0.74
CA ALA A 121 -12.36 2.37 0.39
C ALA A 121 -13.18 1.10 0.12
N THR A 122 -13.72 0.91 -1.10
CA THR A 122 -14.47 -0.30 -1.47
C THR A 122 -13.57 -1.53 -1.55
N ALA A 123 -12.31 -1.38 -1.98
CA ALA A 123 -11.34 -2.46 -1.93
C ALA A 123 -11.01 -2.87 -0.48
N ILE A 124 -10.80 -1.90 0.43
CA ILE A 124 -10.57 -2.16 1.85
C ILE A 124 -11.80 -2.82 2.50
N GLN A 125 -13.02 -2.35 2.19
CA GLN A 125 -14.26 -2.96 2.66
C GLN A 125 -14.34 -4.43 2.25
N TYR A 126 -14.02 -4.73 0.98
CA TYR A 126 -14.01 -6.09 0.47
C TYR A 126 -12.99 -6.97 1.20
N LEU A 127 -11.77 -6.49 1.43
CA LEU A 127 -10.74 -7.21 2.18
C LEU A 127 -11.19 -7.51 3.61
N HIS A 128 -11.69 -6.50 4.33
CA HIS A 128 -12.17 -6.64 5.70
C HIS A 128 -13.35 -7.61 5.80
N GLY A 129 -14.28 -7.58 4.84
CA GLY A 129 -15.38 -8.54 4.71
C GLY A 129 -14.94 -9.98 4.42
N LYS A 130 -13.69 -10.19 3.99
CA LYS A 130 -13.04 -11.50 3.84
C LYS A 130 -12.12 -11.85 5.01
N HIS A 131 -12.12 -11.06 6.08
CA HIS A 131 -11.22 -11.16 7.24
C HIS A 131 -9.74 -11.01 6.86
N ILE A 132 -9.46 -10.24 5.80
CA ILE A 132 -8.10 -9.90 5.38
C ILE A 132 -7.81 -8.47 5.82
N VAL A 133 -6.78 -8.32 6.64
CA VAL A 133 -6.20 -7.02 6.98
C VAL A 133 -5.15 -6.69 5.93
N HIS A 134 -5.16 -5.48 5.38
CA HIS A 134 -4.13 -5.06 4.44
C HIS A 134 -2.78 -4.96 5.13
N GLY A 135 -2.71 -4.21 6.24
CA GLY A 135 -1.58 -4.10 7.14
C GLY A 135 -0.35 -3.37 6.61
N ASN A 136 -0.45 -2.74 5.45
CA ASN A 136 0.57 -1.87 4.86
C ASN A 136 -0.06 -0.95 3.81
N LEU A 137 -1.26 -0.41 4.09
CA LEU A 137 -1.94 0.47 3.15
C LEU A 137 -1.16 1.79 3.07
N THR A 138 -0.67 2.12 1.89
CA THR A 138 0.04 3.37 1.59
C THR A 138 -0.32 3.80 0.17
N ALA A 139 -0.05 5.05 -0.21
CA ALA A 139 -0.23 5.47 -1.60
C ALA A 139 0.77 4.79 -2.56
N HIS A 140 1.89 4.25 -2.06
CA HIS A 140 2.77 3.39 -2.86
C HIS A 140 2.14 2.03 -3.20
N ASN A 141 1.24 1.53 -2.34
CA ASN A 141 0.54 0.25 -2.51
C ASN A 141 -0.87 0.42 -3.10
N VAL A 142 -1.15 1.57 -3.71
CA VAL A 142 -2.29 1.79 -4.59
C VAL A 142 -1.72 2.10 -5.98
N LEU A 143 -2.06 1.28 -6.97
CA LEU A 143 -1.61 1.47 -8.35
C LEU A 143 -2.73 2.06 -9.22
N ILE A 144 -2.35 2.88 -10.19
CA ILE A 144 -3.27 3.57 -11.09
C ILE A 144 -3.18 2.97 -12.50
N ASP A 145 -4.31 2.58 -13.08
CA ASP A 145 -4.34 2.09 -14.46
C ASP A 145 -4.31 3.25 -15.48
N GLN A 146 -4.25 2.90 -16.77
CA GLN A 146 -4.26 3.87 -17.86
C GLN A 146 -5.51 4.77 -17.95
N ARG A 147 -6.61 4.41 -17.25
CA ARG A 147 -7.85 5.18 -17.20
C ARG A 147 -7.93 6.08 -15.97
N GLY A 148 -6.95 6.00 -15.07
CA GLY A 148 -6.97 6.71 -13.79
C GLY A 148 -7.70 5.95 -12.68
N ASP A 149 -8.02 4.67 -12.87
CA ASP A 149 -8.68 3.86 -11.84
C ASP A 149 -7.64 3.31 -10.84
N ALA A 150 -8.00 3.33 -9.55
CA ALA A 150 -7.17 2.87 -8.44
C ALA A 150 -7.33 1.38 -8.12
N TYR A 151 -6.21 0.72 -7.84
CA TYR A 151 -6.11 -0.70 -7.51
C TYR A 151 -5.22 -0.92 -6.28
N VAL A 152 -5.80 -1.46 -5.21
CA VAL A 152 -5.07 -1.82 -3.99
C VAL A 152 -4.25 -3.10 -4.21
N THR A 153 -3.00 -3.10 -3.77
CA THR A 153 -2.04 -4.22 -3.93
C THR A 153 -1.27 -4.48 -2.63
N ASP A 154 -0.46 -5.54 -2.60
CA ASP A 154 0.52 -5.80 -1.53
C ASP A 154 -0.06 -6.00 -0.11
N PHE A 155 -1.34 -6.32 -0.01
CA PHE A 155 -1.97 -6.77 1.23
C PHE A 155 -1.44 -8.14 1.67
N GLY A 156 -1.33 -8.36 2.97
CA GLY A 156 -0.82 -9.61 3.53
C GLY A 156 0.70 -9.79 3.41
N LEU A 157 1.41 -8.88 2.75
CA LEU A 157 2.87 -8.97 2.61
C LEU A 157 3.64 -8.53 3.86
N SER A 158 3.01 -7.83 4.82
CA SER A 158 3.69 -7.28 6.01
C SER A 158 4.43 -8.36 6.81
N ALA A 159 3.82 -9.53 6.99
CA ALA A 159 4.44 -10.66 7.69
C ALA A 159 5.64 -11.24 6.92
N ILE A 160 5.57 -11.30 5.59
CA ILE A 160 6.68 -11.74 4.75
C ILE A 160 7.84 -10.76 4.83
N LEU A 161 7.55 -9.46 4.79
CA LEU A 161 8.56 -8.40 4.85
C LEU A 161 9.27 -8.36 6.21
N ALA A 162 8.54 -8.49 7.32
CA ALA A 162 9.12 -8.61 8.66
C ALA A 162 10.12 -9.78 8.75
N GLU A 163 9.81 -10.89 8.09
CA GLU A 163 10.67 -12.08 8.05
C GLU A 163 11.86 -11.95 7.08
N CYS A 164 11.82 -11.02 6.11
CA CYS A 164 12.92 -10.80 5.16
C CYS A 164 14.08 -10.00 5.77
N ASP A 165 13.79 -9.05 6.66
CA ASP A 165 14.77 -8.04 7.09
C ASP A 165 15.60 -8.42 8.31
N ASN A 166 15.33 -9.55 8.98
CA ASN A 166 16.08 -9.93 10.20
C ASN A 166 16.01 -8.88 11.33
N LEU A 167 15.14 -7.90 11.17
CA LEU A 167 14.97 -6.73 12.01
C LEU A 167 13.48 -6.62 12.34
N PRO A 168 13.12 -6.04 13.49
CA PRO A 168 11.73 -5.71 13.77
C PRO A 168 11.15 -4.93 12.59
N PHE A 169 9.89 -5.22 12.23
CA PHE A 169 9.16 -4.52 11.15
C PHE A 169 9.32 -2.98 11.22
N ASP A 170 9.49 -2.47 12.44
CA ASP A 170 9.65 -1.05 12.80
C ASP A 170 11.01 -0.43 12.51
N ALA A 171 12.07 -1.22 12.30
CA ALA A 171 13.41 -0.62 12.28
C ALA A 171 13.71 0.13 10.97
N HIS A 172 13.24 -0.33 9.80
CA HIS A 172 13.79 0.15 8.51
C HIS A 172 12.76 0.22 7.34
N HIS A 173 11.48 0.55 7.59
CA HIS A 173 10.52 0.91 6.52
C HIS A 173 10.28 2.43 6.42
N PRO A 174 11.30 3.25 6.05
CA PRO A 174 11.14 4.70 5.95
C PRO A 174 10.06 5.12 4.96
N GLY A 175 9.77 4.29 3.93
CA GLY A 175 8.76 4.56 2.92
C GLY A 175 7.31 4.31 3.31
N SER A 176 6.99 3.64 4.44
CA SER A 176 5.60 3.43 4.88
C SER A 176 5.26 4.11 6.22
N VAL A 177 6.28 4.61 6.92
CA VAL A 177 6.17 5.19 8.26
C VAL A 177 5.20 6.36 8.38
N ARG A 178 4.91 7.05 7.28
CA ARG A 178 3.98 8.20 7.22
C ARG A 178 2.51 7.77 7.28
N TRP A 179 2.19 6.57 6.81
CA TRP A 179 0.82 6.05 6.74
C TRP A 179 0.50 5.05 7.86
N ALA A 180 1.51 4.45 8.49
CA ALA A 180 1.31 3.45 9.53
C ALA A 180 0.63 4.03 10.78
N ALA A 181 -0.29 3.27 11.37
CA ALA A 181 -0.92 3.63 12.64
C ALA A 181 0.10 3.61 13.81
N PRO A 182 -0.03 4.49 14.81
CA PRO A 182 0.95 4.59 15.90
C PRO A 182 1.05 3.31 16.73
N GLU A 183 -0.03 2.54 16.89
CA GLU A 183 -0.03 1.27 17.63
C GLU A 183 0.72 0.13 16.93
N LEU A 184 1.06 0.29 15.64
CA LEU A 184 1.89 -0.67 14.92
C LEU A 184 3.38 -0.46 15.17
N ILE A 185 3.76 0.60 15.91
CA ILE A 185 5.15 0.96 16.15
C ILE A 185 5.47 0.86 17.62
N ASN A 186 6.45 0.04 17.97
CA ASN A 186 6.94 -0.08 19.33
C ASN A 186 8.47 0.13 19.38
N LEU A 187 8.88 1.40 19.33
CA LEU A 187 10.30 1.80 19.29
C LEU A 187 10.95 1.96 20.67
N LEU A 188 10.16 1.92 21.75
CA LEU A 188 10.60 2.36 23.08
C LEU A 188 10.35 1.33 24.19
N THR A 189 9.74 0.18 23.87
CA THR A 189 9.53 -0.91 24.83
C THR A 189 9.98 -2.23 24.22
N ASP A 190 10.38 -3.19 25.06
CA ASP A 190 10.67 -4.57 24.64
C ASP A 190 9.39 -5.35 24.29
N GLU A 191 8.21 -4.71 24.31
CA GLU A 191 6.96 -5.35 23.92
C GLU A 191 6.88 -5.48 22.40
N GLU A 192 6.34 -6.60 21.92
CA GLU A 192 6.12 -6.80 20.49
C GLU A 192 5.23 -5.69 19.92
N ALA A 193 5.60 -5.15 18.76
CA ALA A 193 4.75 -4.23 18.01
C ALA A 193 3.36 -4.82 17.76
N GLY A 194 2.35 -3.95 17.73
CA GLY A 194 0.98 -4.37 17.47
C GLY A 194 0.87 -5.07 16.10
N LYS A 195 0.19 -6.22 16.06
CA LYS A 195 -0.16 -6.86 14.78
C LYS A 195 -1.12 -5.95 14.00
N PRO A 196 -0.98 -5.85 12.66
CA PRO A 196 -1.93 -5.13 11.85
C PRO A 196 -3.38 -5.56 12.11
N THR A 197 -4.28 -4.58 12.18
CA THR A 197 -5.73 -4.79 12.37
C THR A 197 -6.53 -4.03 11.33
N THR A 198 -7.83 -4.31 11.24
CA THR A 198 -8.75 -3.50 10.42
C THR A 198 -8.75 -2.03 10.86
N TYR A 199 -8.55 -1.75 12.16
CA TYR A 199 -8.44 -0.38 12.67
C TYR A 199 -7.17 0.31 12.20
N SER A 200 -6.04 -0.40 12.12
CA SER A 200 -4.82 0.20 11.57
C SER A 200 -4.94 0.50 10.08
N ASP A 201 -5.68 -0.32 9.32
CA ASP A 201 -5.99 0.00 7.92
C ASP A 201 -6.84 1.27 7.78
N VAL A 202 -7.76 1.53 8.72
CA VAL A 202 -8.55 2.77 8.73
C VAL A 202 -7.68 4.01 8.96
N TYR A 203 -6.71 3.93 9.88
CA TYR A 203 -5.74 5.00 10.07
C TYR A 203 -4.96 5.26 8.79
N SER A 204 -4.43 4.19 8.18
CA SER A 204 -3.67 4.27 6.94
C SER A 204 -4.51 4.80 5.78
N PHE A 205 -5.81 4.46 5.72
CA PHE A 205 -6.74 5.05 4.78
C PHE A 205 -6.85 6.56 4.98
N GLY A 206 -7.00 7.04 6.22
CA GLY A 206 -6.99 8.48 6.53
C GLY A 206 -5.74 9.18 6.01
N SER A 207 -4.57 8.55 6.17
CA SER A 207 -3.30 9.07 5.65
C SER A 207 -3.24 9.07 4.11
N VAL A 208 -3.75 8.04 3.44
CA VAL A 208 -3.89 8.03 1.97
C VAL A 208 -4.89 9.10 1.51
N ALA A 209 -5.98 9.30 2.25
CA ALA A 209 -6.98 10.32 1.96
C ALA A 209 -6.40 11.74 2.07
N LEU A 210 -5.57 12.01 3.07
CA LEU A 210 -4.83 13.26 3.19
C LEU A 210 -3.97 13.52 1.94
N GLU A 211 -3.24 12.52 1.46
CA GLU A 211 -2.37 12.65 0.29
C GLU A 211 -3.16 12.88 -1.00
N VAL A 212 -4.26 12.17 -1.19
CA VAL A 212 -5.16 12.38 -2.35
C VAL A 212 -5.79 13.77 -2.34
N LEU A 213 -6.14 14.29 -1.17
CA LEU A 213 -6.85 15.58 -1.05
C LEU A 213 -5.88 16.77 -1.08
N SER A 214 -4.64 16.61 -0.60
CA SER A 214 -3.65 17.68 -0.50
C SER A 214 -2.57 17.65 -1.59
N GLY A 215 -2.33 16.49 -2.20
CA GLY A 215 -1.22 16.24 -3.12
C GLY A 215 0.11 15.98 -2.42
N GLU A 216 0.14 16.08 -1.09
CA GLU A 216 1.34 15.98 -0.26
C GLU A 216 1.27 14.76 0.65
N PRO A 217 2.39 14.03 0.86
CA PRO A 217 2.40 12.89 1.75
C PRO A 217 2.14 13.31 3.21
N PRO A 218 1.67 12.40 4.08
CA PRO A 218 1.53 12.70 5.49
C PRO A 218 2.86 13.13 6.11
N TYR A 219 2.84 14.13 6.99
CA TYR A 219 4.04 14.73 7.57
C TYR A 219 5.02 15.33 6.55
N TYR A 220 4.55 15.85 5.40
CA TYR A 220 5.43 16.36 4.33
C TYR A 220 6.48 17.39 4.78
N TRP A 221 6.23 18.14 5.86
CA TRP A 221 7.17 19.12 6.44
C TRP A 221 8.33 18.50 7.24
N LEU A 222 8.32 17.17 7.41
CA LEU A 222 9.38 16.40 8.06
C LEU A 222 10.05 15.51 7.01
N GLU A 223 11.23 15.89 6.55
CA GLU A 223 11.98 15.10 5.55
C GLU A 223 12.53 13.79 6.15
N ASP A 224 13.07 13.85 7.36
CA ASP A 224 13.70 12.72 8.05
C ASP A 224 12.64 11.75 8.62
N PRO A 225 12.64 10.47 8.20
CA PRO A 225 11.77 9.43 8.75
C PRO A 225 11.85 9.30 10.28
N LEU A 226 13.02 9.53 10.91
CA LEU A 226 13.16 9.51 12.36
C LEU A 226 12.33 10.62 13.03
N ARG A 227 12.25 11.80 12.40
CA ARG A 227 11.42 12.91 12.89
C ARG A 227 9.93 12.61 12.71
N VAL A 228 9.54 11.93 11.63
CA VAL A 228 8.16 11.46 11.44
C VAL A 228 7.78 10.47 12.53
N MET A 229 8.64 9.50 12.84
CA MET A 229 8.43 8.55 13.94
C MET A 229 8.29 9.25 15.29
N SER A 230 9.18 10.19 15.59
CA SER A 230 9.11 10.98 16.82
C SER A 230 7.82 11.81 16.90
N ALA A 231 7.41 12.48 15.83
CA ALA A 231 6.17 13.26 15.79
C ALA A 231 4.94 12.38 16.05
N ARG A 232 4.87 11.20 15.41
CA ARG A 232 3.82 10.21 15.61
C ARG A 232 3.75 9.70 17.04
N TYR A 233 4.90 9.35 17.63
CA TYR A 233 4.99 8.92 19.02
C TYR A 233 4.47 9.99 19.99
N ASN A 234 4.73 11.26 19.69
CA ASN A 234 4.25 12.40 20.48
C ASN A 234 2.79 12.82 20.16
N GLY A 235 2.06 12.04 19.37
CA GLY A 235 0.66 12.32 19.04
C GLY A 235 0.43 13.48 18.07
N VAL A 236 1.46 13.90 17.33
CA VAL A 236 1.33 14.91 16.27
C VAL A 236 0.54 14.32 15.11
N GLN A 237 -0.52 15.02 14.69
CA GLN A 237 -1.37 14.59 13.58
C GLN A 237 -0.62 14.62 12.23
N PRO A 238 -1.00 13.76 11.26
CA PRO A 238 -0.32 13.70 9.95
C PRO A 238 -0.49 14.93 9.06
N ILE A 239 -1.46 15.79 9.37
CA ILE A 239 -1.79 17.01 8.63
C ILE A 239 -1.05 18.24 9.19
N ALA A 240 -0.52 19.08 8.30
CA ALA A 240 0.13 20.34 8.68
C ALA A 240 -0.90 21.40 9.05
N SER A 241 -0.57 22.30 9.98
CA SER A 241 -1.43 23.43 10.34
C SER A 241 -1.70 24.39 9.17
N ASN A 242 -0.81 24.42 8.18
CA ASN A 242 -0.92 25.21 6.94
C ASN A 242 -1.30 24.37 5.71
N SER A 243 -1.87 23.17 5.90
CA SER A 243 -2.32 22.32 4.79
C SER A 243 -3.33 23.04 3.89
N SER A 244 -3.22 22.80 2.58
CA SER A 244 -4.10 23.36 1.54
C SER A 244 -5.46 22.64 1.43
N ILE A 245 -5.68 21.58 2.22
CA ILE A 245 -6.92 20.81 2.19
C ILE A 245 -8.13 21.67 2.57
N ASP A 246 -9.28 21.38 1.95
CA ASP A 246 -10.54 21.97 2.38
C ASP A 246 -10.87 21.55 3.82
N LYS A 247 -11.08 22.56 4.69
CA LYS A 247 -11.33 22.38 6.12
C LYS A 247 -12.55 21.52 6.42
N GLN A 248 -13.49 21.40 5.49
CA GLN A 248 -14.65 20.51 5.66
C GLN A 248 -14.25 19.03 5.78
N HIS A 249 -13.08 18.63 5.27
CA HIS A 249 -12.61 17.24 5.30
C HIS A 249 -11.76 16.90 6.52
N VAL A 250 -11.22 17.89 7.22
CA VAL A 250 -10.33 17.70 8.37
C VAL A 250 -10.98 16.87 9.48
N PRO A 251 -12.23 17.12 9.91
CA PRO A 251 -12.83 16.34 11.00
C PRO A 251 -12.93 14.84 10.70
N PHE A 252 -13.16 14.47 9.44
CA PHE A 252 -13.22 13.06 9.04
C PHE A 252 -11.83 12.41 9.05
N LEU A 253 -10.79 13.13 8.62
CA LEU A 253 -9.43 12.63 8.71
C LEU A 253 -8.99 12.45 10.17
N GLU A 254 -9.34 13.39 11.05
CA GLU A 254 -9.11 13.27 12.50
C GLU A 254 -9.87 12.08 13.10
N GLU A 255 -11.10 11.79 12.63
CA GLU A 255 -11.84 10.58 13.00
C GLU A 255 -11.04 9.31 12.64
N CYS A 256 -10.45 9.25 11.44
CA CYS A 256 -9.61 8.14 10.99
C CYS A 256 -8.33 7.98 11.82
N TRP A 257 -7.77 9.08 12.34
CA TRP A 257 -6.54 9.09 13.14
C TRP A 257 -6.76 9.03 14.65
N SER A 258 -8.01 8.83 15.09
CA SER A 258 -8.36 8.63 16.50
C SER A 258 -7.81 7.31 17.07
N ARG A 259 -8.10 7.04 18.35
CA ARG A 259 -7.70 5.78 18.99
C ARG A 259 -8.36 4.59 18.27
N PRO A 260 -7.73 3.40 18.22
CA PRO A 260 -8.19 2.30 17.37
C PRO A 260 -9.69 2.00 17.43
N LEU A 261 -10.29 1.94 18.63
CA LEU A 261 -11.72 1.64 18.82
C LEU A 261 -12.67 2.82 18.53
N GLU A 262 -12.14 4.03 18.41
CA GLU A 262 -12.88 5.27 18.11
C GLU A 262 -12.88 5.58 16.61
N ARG A 263 -12.06 4.87 15.82
CA ARG A 263 -11.95 5.06 14.37
C ARG A 263 -13.25 4.66 13.66
N PRO A 264 -13.58 5.32 12.53
CA PRO A 264 -14.78 5.00 11.78
C PRO A 264 -14.72 3.59 11.22
N THR A 265 -15.88 2.96 11.07
CA THR A 265 -15.98 1.72 10.29
C THR A 265 -15.74 2.00 8.81
N VAL A 266 -15.39 0.98 8.04
CA VAL A 266 -15.23 1.16 6.58
C VAL A 266 -16.56 1.55 5.91
N ASP A 267 -17.70 1.15 6.46
CA ASP A 267 -19.01 1.60 5.99
C ASP A 267 -19.22 3.11 6.20
N ARG A 268 -18.74 3.62 7.34
CA ARG A 268 -18.75 5.06 7.64
C ARG A 268 -17.83 5.82 6.69
N ILE A 269 -16.64 5.30 6.40
CA ILE A 269 -15.71 5.84 5.40
C ILE A 269 -16.40 5.94 4.04
N LEU A 270 -17.01 4.86 3.56
CA LEU A 270 -17.70 4.84 2.26
C LEU A 270 -18.87 5.81 2.21
N SER A 271 -19.65 5.89 3.28
CA SER A 271 -20.76 6.84 3.39
C SER A 271 -20.27 8.28 3.29
N TYR A 272 -19.16 8.60 3.96
CA TYR A 272 -18.52 9.91 3.90
C TYR A 272 -18.03 10.23 2.49
N VAL A 273 -17.21 9.36 1.90
CA VAL A 273 -16.63 9.53 0.56
C VAL A 273 -17.72 9.72 -0.49
N ARG A 274 -18.78 8.92 -0.45
CA ARG A 274 -19.92 9.03 -1.36
C ARG A 274 -20.72 10.32 -1.18
N SER A 275 -20.86 10.79 0.06
CA SER A 275 -21.56 12.07 0.33
C SER A 275 -20.80 13.29 -0.21
N ALA A 276 -19.48 13.17 -0.37
CA ALA A 276 -18.62 14.21 -0.94
C ALA A 276 -18.53 14.15 -2.48
N LEU A 277 -19.02 13.08 -3.10
CA LEU A 277 -19.20 13.05 -4.55
C LEU A 277 -20.43 13.90 -4.93
N PRO A 278 -20.29 14.88 -5.84
CA PRO A 278 -21.46 15.59 -6.36
C PRO A 278 -22.39 14.61 -7.10
N PRO A 279 -23.72 14.88 -7.11
CA PRO A 279 -24.72 14.05 -7.79
C PRO A 279 -24.48 13.93 -9.30
#